data_AF-A0A1E4DHJ9-F1
#
_entry.id   AF-A0A1E4DHJ9-F1
#
_cell.length_a   1.000
_cell.length_b   1.000
_cell.length_c   1.000
_cell.angle_alpha   90.00
_cell.angle_beta   90.00
_cell.angle_gamma   90.00
#
_symmetry.space_group_name_H-M   'P 1'
#
loop_
_entity.id
_entity.type
_entity.pdbx_description
1 polymer ?
#
loop_
_entity_poly.entity_id
_entity_poly.type
_entity_poly.pdbx_seq_one_letter_code
_entity_poly.pdbx_strand_id
1 'polypeptide(L)'
;MSIRSLCLLVGVLLTGLTGCSHHHGSYEHAKGDYYWGKASQDVSGLVEKHVKNPETVKQVNVVMGEMIAEIKSAREQHRQFHRALYELNANYSAAPEEFTKILDELNNSRMRSSAKILGLRFKMKALLTAEEWTALSEELNRYGSRYYGKGAEGGAAHQ
;
A
#
# COMPACT_ATOMS: atom_id res chain seq x y z
N MET A 1 -24.14 35.99 28.16
CA MET A 1 -24.58 34.97 27.18
C MET A 1 -25.91 34.40 27.65
N SER A 2 -26.94 34.40 26.80
CA SER A 2 -28.24 33.80 27.13
C SER A 2 -28.11 32.29 27.26
N ILE A 3 -28.86 31.66 28.18
CA ILE A 3 -28.95 30.19 28.34
C ILE A 3 -29.24 29.52 26.98
N ARG A 4 -30.00 30.19 26.11
CA ARG A 4 -30.30 29.71 24.75
C ARG A 4 -29.06 29.64 23.85
N SER A 5 -28.14 30.61 23.98
CA SER A 5 -26.87 30.62 23.24
C SER A 5 -25.88 29.59 23.77
N LEU A 6 -25.92 29.29 25.07
CA LEU A 6 -25.09 28.24 25.69
C LEU A 6 -25.56 26.84 25.24
N CYS A 7 -26.88 26.60 25.21
CA CYS A 7 -27.44 25.34 24.74
C CYS A 7 -27.18 25.07 23.25
N LEU A 8 -27.19 26.11 22.40
CA LEU A 8 -26.85 25.97 20.98
C LEU A 8 -25.37 25.65 20.78
N LEU A 9 -24.47 26.27 21.54
CA LEU A 9 -23.03 25.99 21.50
C LEU A 9 -22.70 24.56 21.96
N VAL A 10 -23.33 24.11 23.05
CA VAL A 10 -23.18 22.74 23.56
C VAL A 10 -23.79 21.72 22.59
N GLY A 11 -24.92 22.02 21.96
CA GLY A 11 -25.54 21.14 20.95
C GLY A 11 -24.69 20.94 19.69
N VAL A 12 -23.99 22.00 19.24
CA VAL A 12 -23.06 21.92 18.10
C VAL A 12 -21.78 21.17 18.48
N LEU A 13 -21.27 21.35 19.70
CA LEU A 13 -20.10 20.62 20.21
C LEU A 13 -20.35 19.12 20.40
N LEU A 14 -21.55 18.72 20.85
CA LEU A 14 -21.89 17.30 21.07
C LEU A 14 -22.18 16.52 19.78
N THR A 15 -22.62 17.19 18.72
CA THR A 15 -22.93 16.55 17.43
C THR A 15 -21.73 16.51 16.47
N GLY A 16 -20.72 17.36 16.68
CA GLY A 16 -19.50 17.39 15.85
C GLY A 16 -18.46 16.29 16.16
N LEU A 17 -18.58 15.59 17.29
CA LEU A 17 -17.57 14.62 17.74
C LEU A 17 -17.91 13.14 17.46
N THR A 18 -19.07 12.85 16.87
CA THR A 18 -19.44 11.47 16.47
C THR A 18 -19.02 11.13 15.03
N GLY A 19 -18.14 11.94 14.43
CA GLY A 19 -17.55 11.73 13.12
C GLY A 19 -16.75 10.42 13.04
N CYS A 20 -17.37 9.42 12.40
CA CYS A 20 -16.75 8.29 11.72
C CYS A 20 -15.65 7.53 12.51
N SER A 21 -16.05 6.77 13.54
CA SER A 21 -15.29 5.57 13.93
C SER A 21 -15.48 4.47 12.89
N HIS A 22 -14.88 4.63 11.70
CA HIS A 22 -14.72 3.50 10.81
C HIS A 22 -13.71 2.55 11.47
N HIS A 23 -14.15 1.34 11.79
CA HIS A 23 -13.33 0.26 12.33
C HIS A 23 -11.97 0.17 11.61
N HIS A 24 -10.89 0.62 12.26
CA HIS A 24 -9.57 0.09 11.95
C HIS A 24 -9.52 -1.31 12.56
N GLY A 25 -9.98 -2.28 11.75
CA GLY A 25 -10.22 -3.66 12.13
C GLY A 25 -9.02 -4.29 12.84
N SER A 26 -9.36 -5.09 13.85
CA SER A 26 -8.48 -6.05 14.51
C SER A 26 -7.59 -6.75 13.49
N TYR A 27 -6.28 -6.56 13.64
CA TYR A 27 -5.26 -7.16 12.81
C TYR A 27 -5.19 -8.67 13.04
N GLU A 28 -6.01 -9.40 12.31
CA GLU A 28 -5.90 -10.86 12.18
C GLU A 28 -4.65 -11.17 11.33
N HIS A 29 -3.49 -11.30 11.98
CA HIS A 29 -2.22 -11.65 11.34
C HIS A 29 -2.32 -12.94 10.50
N ALA A 30 -3.20 -13.88 10.87
CA ALA A 30 -3.40 -15.16 10.20
C ALA A 30 -3.97 -15.06 8.77
N LYS A 31 -4.77 -14.03 8.46
CA LYS A 31 -5.35 -13.86 7.11
C LYS A 31 -4.36 -13.23 6.11
N GLY A 32 -3.34 -12.53 6.61
CA GLY A 32 -2.33 -11.87 5.79
C GLY A 32 -1.45 -12.86 5.03
N ASP A 33 -0.93 -13.87 5.71
CA ASP A 33 -0.01 -14.84 5.09
C ASP A 33 -0.69 -15.71 4.04
N TYR A 34 -1.94 -16.14 4.31
CA TYR A 34 -2.77 -16.83 3.33
C TYR A 34 -3.00 -15.98 2.07
N TYR A 35 -3.36 -14.71 2.24
CA TYR A 35 -3.56 -13.78 1.13
C TYR A 35 -2.30 -13.62 0.28
N TRP A 36 -1.13 -13.49 0.92
CA TRP A 36 0.12 -13.37 0.21
C TRP A 36 0.56 -14.66 -0.50
N GLY A 37 0.30 -15.82 0.11
CA GLY A 37 0.54 -17.11 -0.54
C GLY A 37 -0.30 -17.27 -1.80
N LYS A 38 -1.60 -16.96 -1.71
CA LYS A 38 -2.51 -16.96 -2.85
C LYS A 38 -2.08 -15.97 -3.93
N ALA A 39 -1.72 -14.74 -3.56
CA ALA A 39 -1.25 -13.76 -4.53
C ALA A 39 0.02 -14.20 -5.27
N SER A 40 0.96 -14.83 -4.56
CA SER A 40 2.16 -15.41 -5.16
C SER A 40 1.81 -16.52 -6.15
N GLN A 41 0.88 -17.40 -5.80
CA GLN A 41 0.44 -18.50 -6.66
C GLN A 41 -0.29 -17.98 -7.91
N ASP A 42 -1.23 -17.06 -7.74
CA ASP A 42 -2.01 -16.47 -8.84
C ASP A 42 -1.07 -15.79 -9.84
N VAL A 43 -0.11 -15.00 -9.34
CA VAL A 43 0.89 -14.32 -10.18
C VAL A 43 1.80 -15.32 -10.89
N SER A 44 2.25 -16.39 -10.22
CA SER A 44 3.04 -17.46 -10.87
C SER A 44 2.26 -18.08 -12.03
N GLY A 45 0.96 -18.34 -11.84
CA GLY A 45 0.08 -18.84 -12.89
C GLY A 45 -0.05 -17.87 -14.08
N LEU A 46 -0.06 -16.56 -13.83
CA LEU A 46 -0.02 -15.56 -14.91
C LEU A 46 1.31 -15.59 -15.68
N VAL A 47 2.44 -15.76 -14.99
CA VAL A 47 3.75 -15.89 -15.63
C VAL A 47 3.79 -17.14 -16.51
N GLU A 48 3.40 -18.29 -15.98
CA GLU A 48 3.36 -19.56 -16.73
C GLU A 48 2.44 -19.51 -17.95
N LYS A 49 1.32 -18.77 -17.86
CA LYS A 49 0.38 -18.58 -18.97
C LYS A 49 0.95 -17.75 -20.10
N HIS A 50 1.80 -16.76 -19.80
CA HIS A 50 2.20 -15.73 -20.75
C HIS A 50 3.66 -15.83 -21.22
N VAL A 51 4.52 -16.53 -20.48
CA VAL A 51 5.95 -16.66 -20.80
C VAL A 51 6.21 -18.04 -21.38
N LYS A 52 6.76 -18.10 -22.61
CA LYS A 52 6.85 -19.36 -23.36
C LYS A 52 8.04 -20.22 -22.93
N ASN A 53 9.17 -19.59 -22.61
CA ASN A 53 10.39 -20.29 -22.25
C ASN A 53 10.36 -20.70 -20.76
N PRO A 54 10.43 -22.00 -20.42
CA PRO A 54 10.39 -22.47 -19.04
C PRO A 54 11.52 -21.92 -18.14
N GLU A 55 12.68 -21.64 -18.71
CA GLU A 55 13.79 -21.05 -17.95
C GLU A 55 13.53 -19.57 -17.67
N THR A 56 12.96 -18.84 -18.63
CA THR A 56 12.51 -17.47 -18.43
C THR A 56 11.39 -17.39 -17.38
N VAL A 57 10.45 -18.34 -17.37
CA VAL A 57 9.40 -18.44 -16.32
C VAL A 57 10.03 -18.48 -14.93
N LYS A 58 11.04 -19.33 -14.71
CA LYS A 58 11.73 -19.42 -13.40
C LYS A 58 12.36 -18.09 -13.02
N GLN A 59 13.08 -17.45 -13.95
CA GLN A 59 13.76 -16.18 -13.68
C GLN A 59 12.77 -15.05 -13.38
N VAL A 60 11.65 -14.98 -14.11
CA VAL A 60 10.58 -14.02 -13.87
C VAL A 60 9.92 -14.27 -12.52
N ASN A 61 9.66 -15.53 -12.16
CA ASN A 61 9.09 -15.88 -10.85
C ASN A 61 10.02 -15.52 -9.68
N VAL A 62 11.34 -15.62 -9.85
CA VAL A 62 12.31 -15.12 -8.85
C VAL A 62 12.14 -13.60 -8.67
N VAL A 63 12.10 -12.84 -9.76
CA VAL A 63 11.92 -11.37 -9.70
C VAL A 63 10.57 -10.99 -9.09
N MET A 64 9.50 -11.73 -9.40
CA MET A 64 8.19 -11.53 -8.78
C MET A 64 8.20 -11.85 -7.28
N GLY A 65 8.91 -12.91 -6.86
CA GLY A 65 9.13 -13.22 -5.45
C GLY A 65 9.85 -12.08 -4.72
N GLU A 66 10.91 -11.52 -5.31
CA GLU A 66 11.63 -10.35 -4.79
C GLU A 66 10.68 -9.14 -4.65
N MET A 67 9.80 -8.92 -5.63
CA MET A 67 8.83 -7.81 -5.60
C MET A 67 7.77 -8.00 -4.51
N ILE A 68 7.22 -9.21 -4.36
CA ILE A 68 6.25 -9.53 -3.29
C ILE A 68 6.90 -9.36 -1.91
N ALA A 69 8.14 -9.81 -1.74
CA ALA A 69 8.87 -9.65 -0.48
C ALA A 69 9.09 -8.17 -0.14
N GLU A 70 9.44 -7.34 -1.13
CA GLU A 70 9.58 -5.89 -0.95
C GLU A 70 8.25 -5.23 -0.57
N ILE A 71 7.15 -5.57 -1.24
CA ILE A 71 5.81 -5.04 -0.92
C ILE A 71 5.41 -5.42 0.52
N LYS A 72 5.65 -6.68 0.94
CA LYS A 72 5.39 -7.13 2.31
C LYS A 72 6.19 -6.31 3.33
N SER A 73 7.49 -6.16 3.10
CA SER A 73 8.36 -5.40 3.98
C SER A 73 7.94 -3.93 4.08
N ALA A 74 7.66 -3.29 2.94
CA ALA A 74 7.20 -1.90 2.89
C ALA A 74 5.88 -1.70 3.62
N ARG A 75 4.93 -2.65 3.49
CA ARG A 75 3.66 -2.61 4.23
C ARG A 75 3.88 -2.68 5.74
N GLU A 76 4.77 -3.55 6.21
CA GLU A 76 5.04 -3.65 7.65
C GLU A 76 5.77 -2.40 8.17
N GLN A 77 6.78 -1.90 7.44
CA GLN A 77 7.44 -0.64 7.78
C GLN A 77 6.45 0.52 7.88
N HIS A 78 5.54 0.64 6.91
CA HIS A 78 4.49 1.68 6.92
C HIS A 78 3.59 1.56 8.17
N ARG A 79 3.22 0.33 8.55
CA ARG A 79 2.46 0.10 9.79
C ARG A 79 3.24 0.49 11.05
N GLN A 80 4.55 0.24 11.08
CA GLN A 80 5.40 0.64 12.19
C GLN A 80 5.50 2.16 12.32
N PHE A 81 5.68 2.88 11.22
CA PHE A 81 5.64 4.35 11.23
C PHE A 81 4.29 4.90 11.71
N HIS A 82 3.17 4.30 11.28
CA HIS A 82 1.86 4.68 11.80
C HIS A 82 1.72 4.43 13.30
N ARG A 83 2.18 3.29 13.81
CA ARG A 83 2.20 3.01 15.26
C ARG A 83 3.03 4.05 16.01
N ALA A 84 4.23 4.36 15.52
CA ALA A 84 5.11 5.37 16.12
C ALA A 84 4.45 6.76 16.14
N LEU A 85 3.75 7.16 15.08
CA LEU A 85 2.98 8.41 15.07
C LEU A 85 1.85 8.41 16.10
N TYR A 86 1.13 7.30 16.26
CA TYR A 86 0.08 7.18 17.27
C TYR A 86 0.63 7.27 18.69
N GLU A 87 1.73 6.58 18.97
CA GLU A 87 2.42 6.63 20.26
C GLU A 87 2.94 8.03 20.56
N LEU A 88 3.56 8.69 19.58
CA LEU A 88 4.05 10.07 19.73
C LEU A 88 2.91 11.06 19.94
N ASN A 89 1.78 10.89 19.25
CA ASN A 89 0.59 11.73 19.43
C ASN A 89 0.01 11.65 20.86
N ALA A 90 0.15 10.50 21.53
CA ALA A 90 -0.28 10.34 22.92
C ALA A 90 0.68 11.03 23.92
N ASN A 91 1.88 11.45 23.49
CA ASN A 91 2.85 12.13 24.34
C ASN A 91 2.73 13.67 24.22
N TYR A 92 2.10 14.31 25.20
CA TYR A 92 1.93 15.76 25.27
C TYR A 92 3.23 16.55 25.49
N SER A 93 4.34 15.86 25.78
CA SER A 93 5.67 16.47 25.88
C SER A 93 6.49 16.31 24.60
N ALA A 94 5.97 15.65 23.57
CA ALA A 94 6.65 15.46 22.30
C ALA A 94 6.88 16.79 21.58
N ALA A 95 8.08 16.99 21.07
CA ALA A 95 8.42 18.17 20.29
C ALA A 95 7.91 18.01 18.83
N PRO A 96 7.51 19.10 18.13
CA PRO A 96 7.08 19.03 16.74
C PRO A 96 8.09 18.35 15.80
N GLU A 97 9.38 18.50 16.08
CA GLU A 97 10.48 17.94 15.31
C GLU A 97 10.48 16.40 15.33
N GLU A 98 9.98 15.78 16.41
CA GLU A 98 9.87 14.32 16.52
C GLU A 98 8.81 13.78 15.55
N PHE A 99 7.71 14.51 15.35
CA PHE A 99 6.70 14.17 14.34
C PHE A 99 7.27 14.30 12.93
N THR A 100 7.98 15.40 12.68
CA THR A 100 8.56 15.66 11.35
C THR A 100 9.56 14.59 10.98
N LYS A 101 10.40 14.17 11.93
CA LYS A 101 11.37 13.08 11.74
C LYS A 101 10.69 11.77 11.30
N ILE A 102 9.62 11.35 11.98
CA ILE A 102 8.90 10.11 11.63
C ILE A 102 8.28 10.22 10.24
N LEU A 103 7.71 11.38 9.89
CA LEU A 103 7.13 11.61 8.57
C LEU A 103 8.18 11.60 7.46
N ASP A 104 9.35 12.19 7.69
CA ASP A 104 10.46 12.19 6.73
C ASP A 104 11.03 10.78 6.52
N GLU A 105 11.22 10.02 7.60
CA GLU A 105 11.65 8.62 7.53
C GLU A 105 10.64 7.74 6.78
N LEU A 106 9.34 7.94 7.03
CA LEU A 106 8.27 7.27 6.30
C LEU A 106 8.32 7.61 4.81
N ASN A 107 8.44 8.89 4.45
CA ASN A 107 8.50 9.34 3.06
C ASN A 107 9.72 8.76 2.34
N ASN A 108 10.90 8.79 2.99
CA ASN A 108 12.13 8.22 2.45
C ASN A 108 12.03 6.70 2.27
N SER A 109 11.43 5.99 3.24
CA SER A 109 11.18 4.55 3.13
C SER A 109 10.27 4.22 1.94
N ARG A 110 9.17 4.97 1.76
CA ARG A 110 8.27 4.82 0.61
C ARG A 110 9.00 5.02 -0.71
N MET A 111 9.80 6.07 -0.84
CA MET A 111 10.56 6.33 -2.07
C MET A 111 11.58 5.24 -2.37
N ARG A 112 12.31 4.77 -1.36
CA ARG A 112 13.27 3.66 -1.50
C ARG A 112 12.58 2.38 -2.00
N SER A 113 11.45 2.03 -1.40
CA SER A 113 10.71 0.83 -1.78
C SER A 113 10.14 0.94 -3.20
N SER A 114 9.54 2.09 -3.54
CA SER A 114 9.06 2.36 -4.91
C SER A 114 10.16 2.27 -5.96
N ALA A 115 11.35 2.83 -5.67
CA ALA A 115 12.49 2.74 -6.56
C ALA A 115 12.94 1.28 -6.77
N LYS A 116 12.97 0.48 -5.69
CA LYS A 116 13.33 -0.95 -5.78
C LYS A 116 12.31 -1.74 -6.58
N ILE A 117 11.01 -1.56 -6.35
CA ILE A 117 9.95 -2.21 -7.12
C ILE A 117 10.03 -1.84 -8.59
N LEU A 118 10.28 -0.56 -8.91
CA LEU A 118 10.47 -0.10 -10.27
C LEU A 118 11.69 -0.77 -10.94
N GLY A 119 12.81 -0.87 -10.22
CA GLY A 119 14.00 -1.58 -10.70
C GLY A 119 13.73 -3.06 -10.99
N LEU A 120 13.01 -3.75 -10.10
CA LEU A 120 12.58 -5.14 -10.31
C LEU A 120 11.66 -5.28 -11.52
N ARG A 121 10.76 -4.30 -11.74
CA ARG A 121 9.89 -4.27 -12.92
C ARG A 121 10.70 -4.15 -14.22
N PHE A 122 11.76 -3.35 -14.23
CA PHE A 122 12.68 -3.27 -15.38
C PHE A 122 13.48 -4.56 -15.58
N LYS A 123 13.97 -5.18 -14.51
CA LYS A 123 14.65 -6.49 -14.56
C LYS A 123 13.73 -7.54 -15.18
N MET A 124 12.47 -7.61 -14.74
CA MET A 124 11.46 -8.52 -15.30
C MET A 124 11.20 -8.22 -16.79
N LYS A 125 11.01 -6.94 -17.17
CA LYS A 125 10.82 -6.55 -18.57
C LYS A 125 11.99 -6.98 -19.46
N ALA A 126 13.23 -6.92 -18.97
CA ALA A 126 14.42 -7.29 -19.73
C ALA A 126 14.54 -8.81 -19.99
N LEU A 127 13.85 -9.64 -19.21
CA LEU A 127 13.82 -11.10 -19.40
C LEU A 127 12.81 -11.54 -20.47
N LEU A 128 11.89 -10.65 -20.85
CA LEU A 128 10.72 -10.97 -21.64
C LEU A 128 10.80 -10.36 -23.04
N THR A 129 10.16 -11.01 -24.00
CA THR A 129 9.88 -10.36 -25.28
C THR A 129 8.87 -9.21 -25.09
N ALA A 130 8.80 -8.30 -26.06
CA ALA A 130 7.84 -7.19 -26.01
C ALA A 130 6.38 -7.68 -25.92
N GLU A 131 6.06 -8.76 -26.61
CA GLU A 131 4.72 -9.39 -26.59
C GLU A 131 4.40 -10.00 -25.22
N GLU A 132 5.31 -10.81 -24.67
CA GLU A 132 5.14 -11.44 -23.35
C GLU A 132 5.03 -10.37 -22.25
N TRP A 133 5.87 -9.33 -22.32
CA TRP A 133 5.81 -8.21 -21.39
C TRP A 133 4.48 -7.47 -21.44
N THR A 134 3.99 -7.17 -22.64
CA THR A 134 2.72 -6.46 -22.83
C THR A 134 1.57 -7.28 -22.25
N ALA A 135 1.46 -8.55 -22.64
CA ALA A 135 0.40 -9.44 -22.17
C ALA A 135 0.45 -9.65 -20.64
N LEU A 136 1.64 -9.93 -20.09
CA LEU A 136 1.81 -10.15 -18.66
C LEU A 136 1.51 -8.86 -17.86
N SER A 137 2.02 -7.71 -18.28
CA SER A 137 1.85 -6.45 -17.55
C SER A 137 0.39 -5.96 -17.51
N GLU A 138 -0.39 -6.20 -18.56
CA GLU A 138 -1.82 -5.92 -18.56
C GLU A 138 -2.59 -6.80 -17.58
N GLU A 139 -2.31 -8.11 -17.56
CA GLU A 139 -2.96 -9.05 -16.63
C GLU A 139 -2.55 -8.76 -15.19
N LEU A 140 -1.29 -8.41 -14.92
CA LEU A 140 -0.84 -7.98 -13.60
C LEU A 140 -1.54 -6.69 -13.15
N ASN A 141 -1.72 -5.71 -14.04
CA ASN A 141 -2.47 -4.48 -13.74
C ASN A 141 -3.95 -4.79 -13.44
N ARG A 142 -4.58 -5.66 -14.25
CA ARG A 142 -5.96 -6.13 -14.01
C ARG A 142 -6.08 -6.92 -12.71
N TYR A 143 -5.08 -7.72 -12.36
CA TYR A 143 -5.02 -8.45 -11.10
C TYR A 143 -4.95 -7.48 -9.91
N GLY A 144 -4.03 -6.52 -9.95
CA GLY A 144 -3.83 -5.55 -8.88
C GLY A 144 -5.02 -4.62 -8.65
N SER A 145 -5.69 -4.15 -9.71
CA SER A 145 -6.81 -3.21 -9.60
C SER A 145 -8.02 -3.79 -8.87
N ARG A 146 -8.18 -5.12 -8.83
CA ARG A 146 -9.22 -5.80 -8.04
C ARG A 146 -9.04 -5.62 -6.53
N TYR A 147 -7.81 -5.39 -6.07
CA TYR A 147 -7.48 -5.30 -4.65
C TYR A 147 -7.20 -3.89 -4.16
N TYR A 148 -6.67 -3.03 -5.05
CA TYR A 148 -6.29 -1.65 -4.71
C TYR A 148 -7.23 -0.59 -5.31
N GLY A 149 -8.32 -0.99 -5.97
CA GLY A 149 -9.26 -0.09 -6.65
C GLY A 149 -8.72 0.45 -8.00
N LYS A 150 -9.57 1.12 -8.79
CA LYS A 150 -9.17 1.87 -9.99
C LYS A 150 -8.41 3.15 -9.62
N GLY A 151 -7.23 3.01 -9.00
CA GLY A 151 -6.48 4.12 -8.41
C GLY A 151 -5.49 4.86 -9.32
N ALA A 152 -5.60 4.77 -10.65
CA ALA A 152 -4.63 5.42 -11.57
C ALA A 152 -5.25 6.12 -12.80
N GLU A 153 -6.57 6.24 -12.90
CA GLU A 153 -7.24 7.01 -13.97
C GLU A 153 -8.01 8.25 -13.46
N GLY A 154 -8.01 8.52 -12.16
CA GLY A 154 -8.75 9.64 -11.56
C GLY A 154 -7.99 10.98 -11.47
N GLY A 155 -6.80 11.09 -12.08
CA GLY A 155 -5.95 12.28 -11.99
C GLY A 155 -6.11 13.31 -13.11
N ALA A 156 -6.95 13.05 -14.12
CA ALA A 156 -7.12 13.91 -15.30
C ALA A 156 -8.53 14.50 -15.43
N ALA A 157 -9.28 14.60 -14.34
CA ALA A 157 -10.62 15.20 -14.32
C ALA A 157 -10.75 16.23 -13.20
N HIS A 158 -9.89 17.24 -13.21
CA HIS A 158 -10.17 18.56 -12.65
C HIS A 158 -9.42 19.60 -13.49
N GLN A 159 -10.08 20.03 -14.56
CA GLN A 159 -10.02 21.41 -15.05
C GLN A 159 -11.41 22.01 -14.83
#